data_AF-A0A355DSP1-F1
#
_entry.id   AF-A0A355DSP1-F1
#
_cell.length_a   1.000
_cell.length_b   1.000
_cell.length_c   1.000
_cell.angle_alpha   90.00
_cell.angle_beta   90.00
_cell.angle_gamma   90.00
#
_symmetry.space_group_name_H-M   'P 1'
#
loop_
_entity.id
_entity.type
_entity.pdbx_description
1 polymer ?
#
loop_
_entity_poly.entity_id
_entity_poly.type
_entity_poly.pdbx_seq_one_letter_code
_entity_poly.pdbx_strand_id
1 'polypeptide(L)'
;MSLEVTGIPRTEYELPLLKSLLALGGSVKLGEKLYDTVAETMGFAGMSMEYDPVRGRDKWRYDLAWVATKLREQGEMDGSKRGVWKITEKGRQRVRSEWDTFKNSFNINDYICETKSSNPESDKSKTSEEFTDKNTGNFSPESLDSIKGQLLIEDTPIHQIITIINANRHLLLTGQPGTGKTTIAINVSKQAVKTKFIDGYILTTATSDWTTFDTIGGYMPQIDRELVFTPGIVLRAIKENKWLIIDEINRADVDKSFGQFLTVLSGHEVELPFLNQHGQPIKICHAKDLISYYDEQSATYCVGDNWRILGTMNTFDKNSLFSLSYAFMRRFGFVHINNPSDSQLHNIIDGRVQDGHLNVVDADKIKRLLKNAPRKLGAAILIDILNYIQERASEDAFFESFIAYVLPQFEGLSVEEVVGFINQSASDFGNELIQEQIKQYLTELFEIEPNAW
;
A
#
# COMPACT_ATOMS: atom_id res chain seq x y z
N MET A 1 5.85 -39.69 17.72
CA MET A 1 6.77 -38.79 17.01
C MET A 1 6.70 -39.16 15.55
N SER A 2 6.18 -38.26 14.73
CA SER A 2 6.24 -38.37 13.27
C SER A 2 7.41 -37.54 12.79
N LEU A 3 8.31 -38.14 12.01
CA LEU A 3 9.36 -37.42 11.29
C LEU A 3 8.71 -36.82 10.04
N GLU A 4 8.84 -35.51 9.88
CA GLU A 4 8.28 -34.77 8.74
C GLU A 4 9.39 -34.02 8.02
N VAL A 5 9.42 -34.11 6.69
CA VAL A 5 10.35 -33.38 5.84
C VAL A 5 9.77 -32.00 5.56
N THR A 6 10.44 -30.94 6.00
CA THR A 6 9.96 -29.55 5.87
C THR A 6 11.04 -28.62 5.34
N GLY A 7 10.65 -27.52 4.69
CA GLY A 7 11.59 -26.43 4.39
C GLY A 7 12.59 -26.65 3.26
N ILE A 8 12.40 -27.65 2.37
CA ILE A 8 13.23 -27.79 1.17
C ILE A 8 13.05 -26.55 0.26
N PRO A 9 14.12 -25.80 -0.08
CA PRO A 9 14.04 -24.64 -0.96
C PRO A 9 13.56 -25.00 -2.37
N ARG A 10 12.82 -24.09 -3.02
CA ARG A 10 12.32 -24.28 -4.40
C ARG A 10 13.43 -24.60 -5.41
N THR A 11 14.62 -24.05 -5.22
CA THR A 11 15.78 -24.26 -6.09
C THR A 11 16.25 -25.71 -6.10
N GLU A 12 16.08 -26.44 -4.99
CA GLU A 12 16.49 -27.85 -4.89
C GLU A 12 15.61 -28.78 -5.74
N TYR A 13 14.42 -28.34 -6.16
CA TYR A 13 13.53 -29.12 -7.02
C TYR A 13 13.79 -28.93 -8.52
N GLU A 14 14.59 -27.95 -8.93
CA GLU A 14 14.84 -27.64 -10.36
C GLU A 14 15.45 -28.83 -11.11
N LEU A 15 16.61 -29.31 -10.67
CA LEU A 15 17.31 -30.43 -11.31
C LEU A 15 16.56 -31.77 -11.17
N PRO A 16 15.99 -32.13 -10.00
CA PRO A 16 15.15 -33.32 -9.86
C PRO A 16 13.93 -33.34 -10.77
N LEU A 17 13.27 -32.19 -10.99
CA LEU A 17 12.13 -32.11 -11.90
C LEU A 17 12.56 -32.39 -13.35
N LEU A 18 13.64 -31.76 -13.82
CA LEU A 18 14.19 -32.00 -15.16
C LEU A 18 14.64 -33.46 -15.33
N LYS A 19 15.31 -34.04 -14.32
CA LYS A 19 15.74 -35.44 -14.31
C LYS A 19 14.56 -36.40 -14.39
N SER A 20 13.49 -36.12 -13.64
CA SER A 20 12.27 -36.91 -13.63
C SER A 20 11.54 -36.87 -14.97
N LEU A 21 11.46 -35.69 -15.60
CA LEU A 21 10.91 -35.56 -16.96
C LEU A 21 11.73 -36.38 -17.96
N LEU A 22 13.06 -36.37 -17.86
CA LEU A 22 13.93 -37.17 -18.72
C LEU A 22 13.70 -38.68 -18.54
N ALA A 23 13.57 -39.16 -17.31
CA ALA A 23 13.29 -40.57 -16.99
C ALA A 23 11.92 -41.02 -17.52
N LEU A 24 10.93 -40.12 -17.57
CA LEU A 24 9.58 -40.37 -18.08
C LEU A 24 9.44 -40.18 -19.61
N GLY A 25 10.54 -40.14 -20.37
CA GLY A 25 10.52 -40.02 -21.83
C GLY A 25 10.51 -38.58 -22.36
N GLY A 26 10.68 -37.59 -21.49
CA GLY A 26 10.90 -36.19 -21.83
C GLY A 26 9.64 -35.34 -22.02
N SER A 27 8.46 -35.94 -22.01
CA SER A 27 7.18 -35.21 -22.10
C SER A 27 6.08 -36.01 -21.41
N VAL A 28 5.46 -35.44 -20.37
CA VAL A 28 4.46 -36.14 -19.57
C VAL A 28 3.26 -35.24 -19.26
N LYS A 29 2.06 -35.82 -19.18
CA LYS A 29 0.89 -35.11 -18.64
C LYS A 29 1.07 -34.95 -17.12
N LEU A 30 0.68 -33.81 -16.59
CA LEU A 30 0.71 -33.58 -15.14
C LEU A 30 -0.17 -34.62 -14.43
N GLY A 31 0.37 -35.31 -13.42
CA GLY A 31 -0.32 -36.32 -12.65
C GLY A 31 0.62 -37.05 -11.68
N GLU A 32 0.07 -37.95 -10.86
CA GLU A 32 0.79 -38.64 -9.77
C GLU A 32 2.12 -39.25 -10.20
N LYS A 33 2.17 -39.89 -11.37
CA LYS A 33 3.40 -40.52 -11.89
C LYS A 33 4.61 -39.57 -11.96
N LEU A 34 4.41 -38.28 -12.28
CA LEU A 34 5.50 -37.31 -12.29
C LEU A 34 5.92 -36.95 -10.86
N TYR A 35 4.97 -36.75 -9.96
CA TYR A 35 5.24 -36.45 -8.55
C TYR A 35 6.01 -37.61 -7.90
N ASP A 36 5.55 -38.84 -8.09
CA ASP A 36 6.20 -40.05 -7.56
C ASP A 36 7.67 -40.13 -8.03
N THR A 37 7.91 -39.90 -9.32
CA THR A 37 9.29 -39.93 -9.88
C THR A 37 10.17 -38.84 -9.27
N VAL A 38 9.63 -37.64 -9.00
CA VAL A 38 10.38 -36.57 -8.33
C VAL A 38 10.70 -36.93 -6.89
N ALA A 39 9.73 -37.48 -6.15
CA ALA A 39 9.93 -37.91 -4.77
C ALA A 39 10.96 -39.03 -4.67
N GLU A 40 10.95 -40.00 -5.60
CA GLU A 40 11.97 -41.04 -5.72
C GLU A 40 13.35 -40.45 -6.06
N THR A 41 13.39 -39.51 -7.01
CA THR A 41 14.63 -38.86 -7.45
C THR A 41 15.31 -38.06 -6.33
N MET A 42 14.53 -37.50 -5.40
CA MET A 42 15.02 -36.74 -4.25
C MET A 42 15.13 -37.57 -2.96
N GLY A 43 14.73 -38.84 -2.98
CA GLY A 43 14.88 -39.75 -1.84
C GLY A 43 13.91 -39.53 -0.69
N PHE A 44 12.77 -38.86 -0.91
CA PHE A 44 11.71 -38.69 0.10
C PHE A 44 10.42 -39.46 -0.23
N ALA A 45 10.43 -40.36 -1.22
CA ALA A 45 9.30 -41.22 -1.52
C ALA A 45 8.86 -42.01 -0.27
N GLY A 46 7.58 -41.88 0.12
CA GLY A 46 7.01 -42.53 1.30
C GLY A 46 7.31 -41.85 2.64
N MET A 47 8.03 -40.71 2.65
CA MET A 47 8.18 -39.87 3.85
C MET A 47 6.97 -38.95 4.04
N SER A 48 6.67 -38.57 5.28
CA SER A 48 5.69 -37.52 5.56
C SER A 48 6.30 -36.17 5.17
N MET A 49 5.65 -35.46 4.25
CA MET A 49 6.11 -34.16 3.77
C MET A 49 5.30 -33.05 4.44
N GLU A 50 5.86 -31.84 4.48
CA GLU A 50 5.15 -30.63 4.90
C GLU A 50 3.78 -30.54 4.22
N TYR A 51 2.74 -30.82 5.00
CA TYR A 51 1.37 -30.80 4.52
C TYR A 51 0.86 -29.37 4.50
N ASP A 52 0.22 -28.96 3.42
CA ASP A 52 -0.50 -27.70 3.34
C ASP A 52 -1.98 -27.97 3.72
N PRO A 53 -2.38 -27.73 4.99
CA PRO A 53 -3.74 -28.01 5.44
C PRO A 53 -4.78 -27.12 4.78
N VAL A 54 -4.37 -25.99 4.18
CA VAL A 54 -5.24 -25.05 3.48
C VAL A 54 -5.61 -25.59 2.09
N ARG A 55 -4.68 -26.28 1.43
CA ARG A 55 -4.88 -26.80 0.06
C ARG A 55 -5.17 -28.29 -0.02
N GLY A 56 -5.02 -29.00 1.09
CA GLY A 56 -5.34 -30.42 1.20
C GLY A 56 -4.32 -31.36 0.55
N ARG A 57 -3.06 -30.92 0.38
CA ARG A 57 -1.99 -31.67 -0.31
C ARG A 57 -0.62 -31.26 0.23
N ASP A 58 0.41 -32.04 -0.07
CA ASP A 58 1.77 -31.67 0.33
C ASP A 58 2.27 -30.41 -0.41
N LYS A 59 2.92 -29.51 0.34
CA LYS A 59 3.41 -28.21 -0.13
C LYS A 59 4.37 -28.32 -1.31
N TRP A 60 5.25 -29.33 -1.30
CA TRP A 60 6.27 -29.51 -2.35
C TRP A 60 5.65 -29.71 -3.76
N ARG A 61 4.43 -30.28 -3.85
CA ARG A 61 3.71 -30.43 -5.13
C ARG A 61 3.36 -29.07 -5.75
N TYR A 62 3.12 -28.06 -4.93
CA TYR A 62 2.88 -26.68 -5.38
C TYR A 62 4.18 -25.98 -5.76
N ASP A 63 5.25 -26.21 -5.00
CA ASP A 63 6.57 -25.64 -5.30
C ASP A 63 7.08 -26.12 -6.67
N LEU A 64 6.78 -27.37 -7.07
CA LEU A 64 7.05 -27.86 -8.42
C LEU A 64 6.37 -27.06 -9.54
N ALA A 65 5.17 -26.53 -9.30
CA ALA A 65 4.47 -25.71 -10.30
C ALA A 65 5.19 -24.36 -10.52
N TRP A 66 5.70 -23.74 -9.45
CA TRP A 66 6.53 -22.54 -9.52
C TRP A 66 7.85 -22.81 -10.23
N VAL A 67 8.50 -23.92 -9.88
CA VAL A 67 9.76 -24.35 -10.47
C VAL A 67 9.58 -24.60 -11.97
N ALA A 68 8.49 -25.25 -12.39
CA ALA A 68 8.21 -25.45 -13.81
C ALA A 68 7.99 -24.14 -14.57
N THR A 69 7.39 -23.11 -13.96
CA THR A 69 7.28 -21.78 -14.58
C THR A 69 8.65 -21.13 -14.77
N LYS A 70 9.48 -21.15 -13.73
CA LYS A 70 10.87 -20.63 -13.81
C LYS A 70 11.69 -21.34 -14.88
N LEU A 71 11.61 -22.66 -14.96
CA LEU A 71 12.33 -23.45 -15.97
C LEU A 71 11.84 -23.18 -17.40
N ARG A 72 10.57 -22.80 -17.59
CA ARG A 72 10.05 -22.35 -18.89
C ARG A 72 10.60 -20.99 -19.28
N GLU A 73 10.67 -20.04 -18.34
CA GLU A 73 11.30 -18.73 -18.57
C GLU A 73 12.78 -18.86 -18.93
N GLN A 74 13.47 -19.84 -18.33
CA GLN A 74 14.85 -20.18 -18.66
C GLN A 74 15.01 -20.97 -19.97
N GLY A 75 13.90 -21.38 -20.60
CA GLY A 75 13.89 -22.17 -21.84
C GLY A 75 14.32 -23.63 -21.68
N GLU A 76 14.34 -24.15 -20.44
CA GLU A 76 14.71 -25.53 -20.10
C GLU A 76 13.51 -26.49 -20.11
N MET A 77 12.30 -25.93 -20.01
CA MET A 77 11.03 -26.62 -20.19
C MET A 77 10.15 -25.95 -21.24
N ASP A 78 9.33 -26.74 -21.91
CA ASP A 78 8.35 -26.32 -22.91
C ASP A 78 6.93 -26.41 -22.30
N GLY A 79 6.17 -25.31 -22.41
CA GLY A 79 4.80 -25.17 -21.92
C GLY A 79 3.76 -24.97 -23.02
N SER A 80 4.12 -25.17 -24.30
CA SER A 80 3.27 -24.93 -25.48
C SER A 80 1.94 -25.69 -25.47
N LYS A 81 1.84 -26.79 -24.71
CA LYS A 81 0.61 -27.59 -24.57
C LYS A 81 0.12 -27.58 -23.12
N ARG A 82 -1.08 -27.02 -22.90
CA ARG A 82 -1.71 -26.93 -21.57
C ARG A 82 -1.82 -28.33 -20.92
N GLY A 83 -1.32 -28.45 -19.69
CA GLY A 83 -1.35 -29.70 -18.91
C GLY A 83 -0.27 -30.73 -19.24
N VAL A 84 0.66 -30.43 -20.16
CA VAL A 84 1.80 -31.29 -20.51
C VAL A 84 3.09 -30.58 -20.12
N TRP A 85 3.96 -31.26 -19.39
CA TRP A 85 5.28 -30.76 -19.02
C TRP A 85 6.33 -31.50 -19.84
N LYS A 86 7.15 -30.74 -20.55
CA LYS A 86 8.14 -31.28 -21.49
C LYS A 86 9.49 -30.62 -21.26
N ILE A 87 10.55 -31.42 -21.27
CA ILE A 87 11.93 -30.93 -21.17
C ILE A 87 12.47 -30.56 -22.55
N THR A 88 13.16 -29.41 -22.66
CA THR A 88 13.83 -28.98 -23.89
C THR A 88 15.25 -29.58 -23.99
N GLU A 89 15.92 -29.42 -25.13
CA GLU A 89 17.32 -29.84 -25.25
C GLU A 89 18.24 -29.07 -24.30
N LYS A 90 17.94 -27.80 -24.03
CA LYS A 90 18.66 -26.99 -23.04
C LYS A 90 18.54 -27.59 -21.63
N GLY A 91 17.34 -27.98 -21.22
CA GLY A 91 17.13 -28.68 -19.95
C GLY A 91 17.85 -30.02 -19.88
N ARG A 92 17.90 -30.78 -20.98
CA ARG A 92 18.65 -32.05 -21.06
C ARG A 92 20.15 -31.84 -20.88
N GLN A 93 20.71 -30.78 -21.46
CA GLN A 93 22.12 -30.43 -21.30
C GLN A 93 22.45 -30.07 -19.85
N ARG A 94 21.62 -29.25 -19.19
CA ARG A 94 21.80 -28.89 -17.78
C ARG A 94 21.79 -30.11 -16.86
N VAL A 95 20.86 -31.05 -17.08
CA VAL A 95 20.86 -32.33 -16.33
C VAL A 95 22.14 -33.13 -16.59
N ARG A 96 22.68 -33.16 -17.81
CA ARG A 96 23.94 -33.88 -18.08
C ARG A 96 25.15 -33.26 -17.39
N SER A 97 25.17 -31.94 -17.23
CA SER A 97 26.31 -31.22 -16.64
C SER A 97 26.27 -31.10 -15.12
N GLU A 98 25.07 -30.95 -14.54
CA GLU A 98 24.92 -30.56 -13.12
C GLU A 98 24.37 -31.67 -12.22
N TRP A 99 23.85 -32.77 -12.78
CA TRP A 99 23.16 -33.79 -11.99
C TRP A 99 24.07 -34.49 -10.97
N ASP A 100 25.30 -34.85 -11.35
CA ASP A 100 26.22 -35.54 -10.43
C ASP A 100 26.69 -34.61 -9.31
N THR A 101 26.85 -33.31 -9.59
CA THR A 101 27.16 -32.30 -8.58
C THR A 101 26.01 -32.15 -7.59
N PHE A 102 24.78 -32.01 -8.08
CA PHE A 102 23.58 -31.92 -7.25
C PHE A 102 23.39 -33.15 -6.36
N LYS A 103 23.56 -34.35 -6.93
CA LYS A 103 23.41 -35.61 -6.18
C LYS A 103 24.41 -35.74 -5.03
N ASN A 104 25.60 -35.14 -5.15
CA ASN A 104 26.60 -35.14 -4.10
C ASN A 104 26.38 -34.04 -3.04
N SER A 105 25.67 -32.95 -3.38
CA SER A 105 25.44 -31.82 -2.47
C SER A 105 24.10 -31.89 -1.73
N PHE A 106 23.07 -32.50 -2.32
CA PHE A 106 21.74 -32.58 -1.73
C PHE A 106 21.63 -33.75 -0.74
N ASN A 107 21.24 -33.46 0.50
CA ASN A 107 20.98 -34.46 1.54
C ASN A 107 19.61 -34.23 2.16
N ILE A 108 18.69 -35.18 1.97
CA ILE A 108 17.30 -35.07 2.47
C ILE A 108 17.23 -35.00 4.01
N ASN A 109 18.22 -35.55 4.72
CA ASN A 109 18.23 -35.55 6.18
C ASN A 109 18.37 -34.15 6.78
N ASP A 110 18.89 -33.19 6.01
CA ASP A 110 19.02 -31.79 6.43
C ASP A 110 17.65 -31.10 6.59
N TYR A 111 16.58 -31.75 6.11
CA TYR A 111 15.21 -31.23 6.10
C TYR A 111 14.22 -32.04 6.96
N ILE A 112 14.69 -33.04 7.73
CA ILE A 112 13.84 -33.85 8.60
C ILE A 112 13.69 -33.18 9.98
N CYS A 113 12.45 -32.90 10.39
CA CYS A 113 12.12 -32.27 11.67
C CYS A 113 11.24 -33.19 12.54
N GLU A 114 11.41 -33.12 13.87
CA GLU A 114 10.54 -33.79 14.84
C GLU A 114 9.38 -32.88 15.28
N THR A 115 8.13 -33.32 15.15
CA THR A 115 6.95 -32.57 15.62
C THR A 115 6.44 -33.09 16.98
N LYS A 116 6.28 -32.19 17.97
CA LYS A 116 5.60 -32.45 19.26
C LYS A 116 4.20 -31.84 19.25
N SER A 117 3.20 -32.64 19.61
CA SER A 117 1.79 -32.21 19.71
C SER A 117 1.53 -31.62 21.11
N SER A 118 0.99 -30.39 21.20
CA SER A 118 0.58 -29.79 22.50
C SER A 118 -0.64 -28.85 22.40
N ASN A 119 -1.62 -29.09 23.28
CA ASN A 119 -2.76 -28.20 23.61
C ASN A 119 -2.31 -27.02 24.50
N PRO A 120 -3.04 -25.89 24.58
CA PRO A 120 -2.62 -24.71 25.33
C PRO A 120 -3.36 -24.51 26.66
N GLU A 121 -2.63 -24.28 27.77
CA GLU A 121 -3.11 -23.49 28.93
C GLU A 121 -1.96 -23.05 29.86
N SER A 122 -1.89 -21.72 30.13
CA SER A 122 -1.07 -20.99 31.15
C SER A 122 0.48 -21.14 31.04
N ASP A 123 1.35 -20.14 31.25
CA ASP A 123 1.40 -19.10 32.29
C ASP A 123 2.48 -18.03 31.93
N LYS A 124 2.44 -16.85 32.55
CA LYS A 124 3.37 -15.72 32.32
C LYS A 124 4.63 -15.81 33.20
N SER A 125 5.83 -15.55 32.65
CA SER A 125 6.71 -14.40 32.98
C SER A 125 8.23 -14.59 32.73
N LYS A 126 8.84 -13.49 32.22
CA LYS A 126 10.23 -12.97 32.33
C LYS A 126 11.37 -13.38 31.35
N THR A 127 11.71 -12.37 30.54
CA THR A 127 13.03 -11.78 30.16
C THR A 127 14.00 -12.48 29.18
N SER A 128 14.13 -11.81 28.02
CA SER A 128 15.34 -11.51 27.20
C SER A 128 16.22 -12.67 26.71
N GLU A 129 16.11 -13.02 25.42
CA GLU A 129 16.99 -12.59 24.33
C GLU A 129 16.50 -13.20 22.99
N GLU A 130 16.93 -12.60 21.89
CA GLU A 130 16.57 -12.82 20.49
C GLU A 130 16.20 -14.26 20.08
N PHE A 131 15.02 -14.43 19.50
CA PHE A 131 14.76 -15.11 18.21
C PHE A 131 13.34 -14.71 17.80
N THR A 132 13.20 -14.01 16.68
CA THR A 132 11.90 -13.50 16.21
C THR A 132 11.05 -14.65 15.66
N ASP A 133 10.05 -15.05 16.44
CA ASP A 133 8.92 -15.88 16.02
C ASP A 133 8.24 -15.26 14.77
N LYS A 134 8.47 -15.85 13.59
CA LYS A 134 7.74 -15.52 12.37
C LYS A 134 6.52 -16.42 12.22
N ASN A 135 5.47 -16.08 12.96
CA ASN A 135 4.08 -16.19 12.48
C ASN A 135 3.17 -15.41 13.44
N THR A 136 3.03 -14.11 13.19
CA THR A 136 1.89 -13.36 13.71
C THR A 136 1.15 -12.81 12.51
N GLY A 137 -0.16 -13.07 12.42
CA GLY A 137 -1.04 -12.49 11.40
C GLY A 137 -1.23 -10.97 11.54
N ASN A 138 -0.28 -10.29 12.18
CA ASN A 138 -0.30 -8.87 12.46
C ASN A 138 0.70 -8.15 11.55
N PHE A 139 0.30 -6.99 11.06
CA PHE A 139 1.18 -6.03 10.42
C PHE A 139 2.17 -5.46 11.44
N SER A 140 3.46 -5.70 11.20
CA SER A 140 4.58 -5.16 11.99
C SER A 140 5.59 -4.49 11.05
N PRO A 141 5.65 -3.14 10.99
CA PRO A 141 6.63 -2.44 10.16
C PRO A 141 8.04 -2.58 10.74
N GLU A 142 9.07 -2.36 9.91
CA GLU A 142 10.47 -2.45 10.35
C GLU A 142 10.83 -1.43 11.43
N SER A 143 10.30 -0.22 11.31
CA SER A 143 10.40 0.85 12.30
C SER A 143 9.30 1.88 12.12
N LEU A 144 9.06 2.71 13.15
CA LEU A 144 8.14 3.84 13.02
C LEU A 144 8.66 4.86 11.99
N ASP A 145 9.97 5.09 11.97
CA ASP A 145 10.62 6.01 11.03
C ASP A 145 10.45 5.57 9.57
N SER A 146 10.36 4.26 9.33
CA SER A 146 10.09 3.73 7.99
C SER A 146 8.70 4.12 7.45
N ILE A 147 7.76 4.42 8.34
CA ILE A 147 6.43 4.94 8.00
C ILE A 147 6.45 6.48 7.93
N LYS A 148 7.08 7.14 8.91
CA LYS A 148 7.19 8.61 8.94
C LYS A 148 7.95 9.13 7.72
N GLY A 149 9.00 8.44 7.31
CA GLY A 149 9.91 8.91 6.26
C GLY A 149 10.51 10.26 6.64
N GLN A 150 10.24 11.28 5.82
CA GLN A 150 10.69 12.66 6.06
C GLN A 150 9.64 13.52 6.78
N LEU A 151 8.49 12.95 7.16
CA LEU A 151 7.41 13.69 7.80
C LEU A 151 7.72 13.93 9.27
N LEU A 152 7.55 15.18 9.70
CA LEU A 152 7.66 15.56 11.10
C LEU A 152 6.34 15.32 11.81
N ILE A 153 6.18 14.09 12.27
CA ILE A 153 5.00 13.65 13.00
C ILE A 153 5.43 12.93 14.28
N GLU A 154 4.64 13.08 15.34
CA GLU A 154 4.79 12.32 16.57
C GLU A 154 4.64 10.80 16.32
N ASP A 155 5.16 9.97 17.22
CA ASP A 155 4.98 8.51 17.12
C ASP A 155 3.54 8.06 17.36
N THR A 156 2.79 8.81 18.17
CA THR A 156 1.44 8.43 18.61
C THR A 156 0.48 8.13 17.44
N PRO A 157 0.35 9.00 16.41
CA PRO A 157 -0.47 8.67 15.23
C PRO A 157 -0.01 7.40 14.51
N ILE A 158 1.31 7.16 14.41
CA ILE A 158 1.83 5.96 13.74
C ILE A 158 1.49 4.69 14.51
N HIS A 159 1.62 4.73 15.85
CA HIS A 159 1.17 3.62 16.71
C HIS A 159 -0.33 3.35 16.58
N GLN A 160 -1.15 4.41 16.51
CA GLN A 160 -2.60 4.26 16.29
C GLN A 160 -2.89 3.59 14.94
N ILE A 161 -2.20 3.99 13.87
CA ILE A 161 -2.35 3.40 12.54
C ILE A 161 -2.07 1.89 12.57
N ILE A 162 -0.91 1.49 13.12
CA ILE A 162 -0.52 0.08 13.23
C ILE A 162 -1.56 -0.70 14.04
N THR A 163 -2.00 -0.13 15.16
CA THR A 163 -3.01 -0.75 16.05
C THR A 163 -4.33 -0.96 15.33
N ILE A 164 -4.82 0.03 14.58
CA ILE A 164 -6.08 -0.05 13.82
C ILE A 164 -5.99 -1.12 12.74
N ILE A 165 -4.88 -1.17 12.00
CA ILE A 165 -4.67 -2.18 10.95
C ILE A 165 -4.70 -3.59 11.55
N ASN A 166 -4.02 -3.80 12.68
CA ASN A 166 -3.98 -5.07 13.41
C ASN A 166 -5.31 -5.42 14.09
N ALA A 167 -6.18 -4.44 14.34
CA ALA A 167 -7.53 -4.66 14.84
C ALA A 167 -8.56 -5.00 13.74
N ASN A 168 -8.10 -5.37 12.54
CA ASN A 168 -8.94 -5.68 11.37
C ASN A 168 -9.93 -4.56 11.02
N ARG A 169 -9.47 -3.30 11.11
CA ARG A 169 -10.25 -2.11 10.73
C ARG A 169 -9.60 -1.42 9.55
N HIS A 170 -10.44 -0.84 8.67
CA HIS A 170 -9.96 0.11 7.67
C HIS A 170 -9.49 1.40 8.33
N LEU A 171 -8.70 2.21 7.63
CA LEU A 171 -8.11 3.42 8.19
C LEU A 171 -8.64 4.66 7.49
N LEU A 172 -9.01 5.67 8.27
CA LEU A 172 -9.25 7.01 7.76
C LEU A 172 -8.29 8.01 8.42
N LEU A 173 -7.44 8.63 7.61
CA LEU A 173 -6.52 9.69 8.02
C LEU A 173 -7.18 11.05 7.82
N THR A 174 -7.32 11.81 8.90
CA THR A 174 -7.97 13.13 8.88
C THR A 174 -6.97 14.21 9.27
N GLY A 175 -7.13 15.42 8.76
CA GLY A 175 -6.24 16.53 9.13
C GLY A 175 -6.33 17.70 8.17
N GLN A 176 -5.51 18.72 8.43
CA GLN A 176 -5.34 19.86 7.53
C GLN A 176 -4.73 19.43 6.18
N PRO A 177 -4.94 20.19 5.10
CA PRO A 177 -4.16 20.04 3.87
C PRO A 177 -2.65 20.14 4.16
N GLY A 178 -1.84 19.39 3.43
CA GLY A 178 -0.38 19.46 3.56
C GLY A 178 0.24 18.79 4.80
N THR A 179 -0.54 18.06 5.63
CA THR A 179 -0.02 17.30 6.79
C THR A 179 0.62 15.94 6.43
N GLY A 180 0.67 15.57 5.15
CA GLY A 180 1.31 14.32 4.70
C GLY A 180 0.45 13.05 4.83
N LYS A 181 -0.88 13.16 4.98
CA LYS A 181 -1.81 12.02 5.13
C LYS A 181 -1.63 10.95 4.04
N THR A 182 -1.63 11.36 2.78
CA THR A 182 -1.48 10.47 1.62
C THR A 182 -0.09 9.82 1.61
N THR A 183 0.95 10.58 1.94
CA THR A 183 2.31 10.07 2.10
C THR A 183 2.40 9.00 3.19
N ILE A 184 1.73 9.20 4.35
CA ILE A 184 1.66 8.20 5.42
C ILE A 184 0.95 6.93 4.91
N ALA A 185 -0.22 7.06 4.27
CA ALA A 185 -0.96 5.90 3.74
C ALA A 185 -0.10 5.08 2.75
N ILE A 186 0.64 5.75 1.88
CA ILE A 186 1.58 5.12 0.94
C ILE A 186 2.73 4.42 1.69
N ASN A 187 3.35 5.10 2.65
CA ASN A 187 4.49 4.54 3.39
C ASN A 187 4.10 3.31 4.22
N VAL A 188 2.95 3.35 4.90
CA VAL A 188 2.40 2.19 5.62
C VAL A 188 2.15 1.02 4.67
N SER A 189 1.59 1.30 3.48
CA SER A 189 1.37 0.28 2.45
C SER A 189 2.67 -0.31 1.93
N LYS A 190 3.70 0.51 1.70
CA LYS A 190 5.05 0.04 1.30
C LYS A 190 5.65 -0.87 2.37
N GLN A 191 5.49 -0.54 3.65
CA GLN A 191 5.91 -1.41 4.74
C GLN A 191 5.14 -2.72 4.76
N ALA A 192 3.83 -2.69 4.53
CA ALA A 192 3.01 -3.90 4.46
C ALA A 192 3.43 -4.83 3.30
N VAL A 193 3.82 -4.26 2.15
CA VAL A 193 4.42 -5.03 1.05
C VAL A 193 5.76 -5.63 1.45
N LYS A 194 6.63 -4.82 2.07
CA LYS A 194 7.98 -5.26 2.47
C LYS A 194 7.94 -6.41 3.48
N THR A 195 6.98 -6.38 4.40
CA THR A 195 6.76 -7.42 5.41
C THR A 195 5.95 -8.60 4.88
N LYS A 196 5.61 -8.60 3.58
CA LYS A 196 4.77 -9.61 2.91
C LYS A 196 3.37 -9.75 3.53
N PHE A 197 2.89 -8.68 4.16
CA PHE A 197 1.53 -8.60 4.67
C PHE A 197 0.52 -8.48 3.54
N ILE A 198 0.88 -7.83 2.42
CA ILE A 198 0.09 -7.70 1.18
C ILE A 198 1.01 -7.72 -0.05
N ASP A 199 0.43 -7.82 -1.25
CA ASP A 199 1.18 -7.88 -2.51
C ASP A 199 1.33 -6.52 -3.22
N GLY A 200 0.71 -5.46 -2.69
CA GLY A 200 0.84 -4.11 -3.24
C GLY A 200 -0.20 -3.13 -2.68
N TYR A 201 -0.30 -1.96 -3.32
CA TYR A 201 -1.40 -1.03 -3.10
C TYR A 201 -1.84 -0.39 -4.42
N ILE A 202 -3.07 0.10 -4.46
CA ILE A 202 -3.62 0.92 -5.54
C ILE A 202 -3.96 2.27 -4.94
N LEU A 203 -3.43 3.35 -5.50
CA LEU A 203 -3.75 4.73 -5.14
C LEU A 203 -4.74 5.31 -6.13
N THR A 204 -5.81 5.91 -5.62
CA THR A 204 -6.79 6.67 -6.41
C THR A 204 -7.25 7.90 -5.66
N THR A 205 -7.74 8.89 -6.39
CA THR A 205 -8.42 10.06 -5.81
C THR A 205 -9.92 9.92 -6.02
N ALA A 206 -10.70 10.17 -4.98
CA ALA A 206 -12.16 10.19 -5.07
C ALA A 206 -12.64 11.47 -5.75
N THR A 207 -13.67 11.34 -6.60
CA THR A 207 -14.30 12.47 -7.30
C THR A 207 -15.82 12.43 -7.12
N SER A 208 -16.49 13.56 -7.34
CA SER A 208 -17.95 13.65 -7.25
C SER A 208 -18.68 12.74 -8.22
N ASP A 209 -18.00 12.34 -9.29
CA ASP A 209 -18.57 11.52 -10.38
C ASP A 209 -18.44 10.02 -10.12
N TRP A 210 -17.80 9.62 -9.01
CA TRP A 210 -17.67 8.21 -8.66
C TRP A 210 -19.02 7.51 -8.57
N THR A 211 -19.09 6.35 -9.20
CA THR A 211 -20.24 5.46 -9.18
C THR A 211 -19.83 4.04 -8.77
N THR A 212 -20.83 3.16 -8.64
CA THR A 212 -20.60 1.72 -8.47
C THR A 212 -19.81 1.10 -9.63
N PHE A 213 -19.86 1.71 -10.81
CA PHE A 213 -19.06 1.28 -11.95
C PHE A 213 -17.56 1.42 -11.66
N ASP A 214 -17.14 2.54 -11.08
CA ASP A 214 -15.72 2.84 -10.82
C ASP A 214 -15.15 1.98 -9.67
N THR A 215 -15.95 1.76 -8.63
CA THR A 215 -15.53 1.03 -7.42
C THR A 215 -15.67 -0.48 -7.58
N ILE A 216 -16.84 -0.97 -8.00
CA ILE A 216 -17.17 -2.39 -8.08
C ILE A 216 -16.97 -2.90 -9.50
N GLY A 217 -17.47 -2.19 -10.49
CA GLY A 217 -17.36 -2.56 -11.90
C GLY A 217 -18.69 -2.53 -12.62
N GLY A 218 -18.65 -2.83 -13.90
CA GLY A 218 -19.84 -2.97 -14.73
C GLY A 218 -19.51 -3.46 -16.13
N TYR A 219 -20.53 -3.56 -16.97
CA TYR A 219 -20.38 -4.00 -18.35
C TYR A 219 -19.80 -2.89 -19.23
N MET A 220 -18.76 -3.22 -19.99
CA MET A 220 -18.16 -2.36 -21.00
C MET A 220 -18.17 -3.05 -22.36
N PRO A 221 -18.42 -2.31 -23.45
CA PRO A 221 -18.36 -2.87 -24.79
C PRO A 221 -16.92 -3.19 -25.17
N GLN A 222 -16.70 -4.39 -25.69
CA GLN A 222 -15.47 -4.78 -26.37
C GLN A 222 -15.53 -4.39 -27.85
N ILE A 223 -14.38 -4.48 -28.54
CA ILE A 223 -14.25 -4.15 -29.97
C ILE A 223 -15.24 -4.94 -30.85
N ASP A 224 -15.62 -6.14 -30.42
CA ASP A 224 -16.58 -7.05 -31.07
C ASP A 224 -18.05 -6.80 -30.71
N ARG A 225 -18.37 -5.72 -29.95
CA ARG A 225 -19.70 -5.34 -29.46
C ARG A 225 -20.29 -6.25 -28.38
N GLU A 226 -19.51 -7.18 -27.81
CA GLU A 226 -19.95 -7.91 -26.63
C GLU A 226 -19.74 -7.07 -25.35
N LEU A 227 -20.71 -7.13 -24.45
CA LEU A 227 -20.62 -6.49 -23.14
C LEU A 227 -19.87 -7.43 -22.19
N VAL A 228 -18.68 -7.02 -21.76
CA VAL A 228 -17.85 -7.79 -20.81
C VAL A 228 -17.79 -7.07 -19.49
N PHE A 229 -17.96 -7.81 -18.40
CA PHE A 229 -17.80 -7.26 -17.06
C PHE A 229 -16.34 -6.83 -16.85
N THR A 230 -16.17 -5.55 -16.53
CA THR A 230 -14.88 -4.97 -16.18
C THR A 230 -14.88 -4.66 -14.68
N PRO A 231 -13.96 -5.26 -13.89
CA PRO A 231 -13.90 -5.02 -12.46
C PRO A 231 -13.45 -3.60 -12.15
N GLY A 232 -14.15 -2.96 -11.22
CA GLY A 232 -13.79 -1.66 -10.65
C GLY A 232 -12.60 -1.77 -9.70
N ILE A 233 -12.19 -0.62 -9.15
CA ILE A 233 -10.95 -0.52 -8.39
C ILE A 233 -10.92 -1.37 -7.11
N VAL A 234 -12.05 -1.56 -6.43
CA VAL A 234 -12.16 -2.40 -5.23
C VAL A 234 -11.96 -3.87 -5.59
N LEU A 235 -12.64 -4.36 -6.64
CA LEU A 235 -12.51 -5.75 -7.07
C LEU A 235 -11.10 -6.06 -7.59
N ARG A 236 -10.47 -5.14 -8.32
CA ARG A 236 -9.06 -5.27 -8.72
C ARG A 236 -8.12 -5.34 -7.52
N ALA A 237 -8.32 -4.46 -6.53
CA ALA A 237 -7.53 -4.46 -5.30
C ALA A 237 -7.65 -5.80 -4.54
N ILE A 238 -8.85 -6.37 -4.45
CA ILE A 238 -9.08 -7.68 -3.83
C ILE A 238 -8.40 -8.79 -4.64
N LYS A 239 -8.64 -8.86 -5.95
CA LYS A 239 -8.07 -9.88 -6.85
C LYS A 239 -6.54 -9.92 -6.78
N GLU A 240 -5.90 -8.77 -6.65
CA GLU A 240 -4.44 -8.63 -6.63
C GLU A 240 -3.84 -8.61 -5.22
N ASN A 241 -4.64 -8.84 -4.16
CA ASN A 241 -4.20 -8.75 -2.76
C ASN A 241 -3.47 -7.43 -2.44
N LYS A 242 -4.03 -6.32 -2.95
CA LYS A 242 -3.50 -4.97 -2.77
C LYS A 242 -4.41 -4.14 -1.88
N TRP A 243 -3.84 -3.36 -0.98
CA TRP A 243 -4.60 -2.34 -0.27
C TRP A 243 -5.10 -1.25 -1.20
N LEU A 244 -6.25 -0.67 -0.88
CA LEU A 244 -6.83 0.43 -1.65
C LEU A 244 -6.65 1.74 -0.89
N ILE A 245 -5.85 2.64 -1.43
CA ILE A 245 -5.68 4.01 -0.91
C ILE A 245 -6.62 4.93 -1.68
N ILE A 246 -7.50 5.63 -0.95
CA ILE A 246 -8.47 6.58 -1.51
C ILE A 246 -8.17 7.96 -0.95
N ASP A 247 -7.57 8.78 -1.78
CA ASP A 247 -7.28 10.17 -1.45
C ASP A 247 -8.55 11.01 -1.58
N GLU A 248 -8.74 11.96 -0.65
CA GLU A 248 -9.88 12.88 -0.63
C GLU A 248 -11.25 12.17 -0.63
N ILE A 249 -11.41 11.13 0.21
CA ILE A 249 -12.58 10.23 0.13
C ILE A 249 -13.94 10.93 0.29
N ASN A 250 -13.97 12.07 0.97
CA ASN A 250 -15.17 12.88 1.16
C ASN A 250 -15.57 13.70 -0.08
N ARG A 251 -14.81 13.65 -1.18
CA ARG A 251 -15.21 14.21 -2.48
C ARG A 251 -16.20 13.34 -3.24
N ALA A 252 -16.36 12.08 -2.86
CA ALA A 252 -17.31 11.15 -3.47
C ALA A 252 -18.48 10.87 -2.53
N ASP A 253 -19.66 10.61 -3.10
CA ASP A 253 -20.76 9.95 -2.40
C ASP A 253 -20.38 8.48 -2.19
N VAL A 254 -19.80 8.18 -1.02
CA VAL A 254 -19.31 6.84 -0.69
C VAL A 254 -20.43 5.80 -0.62
N ASP A 255 -21.63 6.20 -0.19
CA ASP A 255 -22.74 5.26 -0.07
C ASP A 255 -23.22 4.80 -1.44
N LYS A 256 -23.38 5.76 -2.37
CA LYS A 256 -23.74 5.49 -3.75
C LYS A 256 -22.63 4.75 -4.49
N SER A 257 -21.39 5.20 -4.35
CA SER A 257 -20.27 4.63 -5.11
C SER A 257 -19.90 3.25 -4.62
N PHE A 258 -19.83 2.95 -3.31
CA PHE A 258 -19.51 1.60 -2.83
C PHE A 258 -20.69 0.63 -2.90
N GLY A 259 -21.92 1.14 -2.83
CA GLY A 259 -23.16 0.37 -2.99
C GLY A 259 -23.16 -0.92 -2.15
N GLN A 260 -23.26 -2.06 -2.84
CA GLN A 260 -23.34 -3.39 -2.23
C GLN A 260 -22.09 -3.79 -1.43
N PHE A 261 -20.94 -3.17 -1.66
CA PHE A 261 -19.72 -3.49 -0.91
C PHE A 261 -19.79 -3.08 0.56
N LEU A 262 -20.67 -2.14 0.94
CA LEU A 262 -20.90 -1.79 2.34
C LEU A 262 -21.37 -2.99 3.19
N THR A 263 -22.08 -3.94 2.57
CA THR A 263 -22.50 -5.20 3.19
C THR A 263 -21.31 -6.14 3.38
N VAL A 264 -20.37 -6.16 2.43
CA VAL A 264 -19.09 -6.88 2.56
C VAL A 264 -18.25 -6.30 3.69
N LEU A 265 -18.13 -4.98 3.78
CA LEU A 265 -17.47 -4.30 4.91
C LEU A 265 -18.12 -4.58 6.26
N SER A 266 -19.35 -5.08 6.26
CA SER A 266 -20.09 -5.48 7.45
C SER A 266 -19.87 -6.94 7.85
N GLY A 267 -19.07 -7.71 7.10
CA GLY A 267 -18.77 -9.11 7.36
C GLY A 267 -19.67 -10.10 6.62
N HIS A 268 -20.53 -9.64 5.71
CA HIS A 268 -21.48 -10.49 5.00
C HIS A 268 -21.07 -10.72 3.54
N GLU A 269 -21.43 -11.88 3.00
CA GLU A 269 -21.23 -12.19 1.60
C GLU A 269 -22.28 -11.50 0.72
N VAL A 270 -21.92 -11.17 -0.51
CA VAL A 270 -22.81 -10.50 -1.47
C VAL A 270 -22.66 -11.11 -2.85
N GLU A 271 -23.77 -11.33 -3.54
CA GLU A 271 -23.83 -11.59 -4.97
C GLU A 271 -24.09 -10.27 -5.71
N LEU A 272 -23.22 -9.94 -6.67
CA LEU A 272 -23.32 -8.74 -7.49
C LEU A 272 -24.30 -8.97 -8.66
N PRO A 273 -24.92 -7.90 -9.22
CA PRO A 273 -25.81 -8.01 -10.37
C PRO A 273 -25.07 -8.23 -11.70
N PHE A 274 -23.91 -8.89 -11.68
CA PHE A 274 -23.02 -9.07 -12.81
C PHE A 274 -22.65 -10.54 -12.99
N LEU A 275 -22.43 -10.92 -14.24
CA LEU A 275 -21.96 -12.24 -14.63
C LEU A 275 -20.52 -12.13 -15.14
N ASN A 276 -19.72 -13.16 -14.89
CA ASN A 276 -18.42 -13.29 -15.55
C ASN A 276 -18.58 -13.68 -17.03
N GLN A 277 -17.46 -13.75 -17.75
CA GLN A 277 -17.41 -14.20 -19.15
C GLN A 277 -17.95 -15.62 -19.41
N HIS A 278 -18.15 -16.42 -18.36
CA HIS A 278 -18.72 -17.77 -18.43
C HIS A 278 -20.19 -17.82 -18.00
N GLY A 279 -20.84 -16.67 -17.77
CA GLY A 279 -22.23 -16.58 -17.35
C GLY A 279 -22.48 -16.90 -15.87
N GLN A 280 -21.43 -16.95 -15.04
CA GLN A 280 -21.55 -17.23 -13.61
C GLN A 280 -21.75 -15.93 -12.81
N PRO A 281 -22.65 -15.92 -11.80
CA PRO A 281 -22.83 -14.77 -10.93
C PRO A 281 -21.55 -14.41 -10.17
N ILE A 282 -21.18 -13.14 -10.21
CA ILE A 282 -20.01 -12.64 -9.49
C ILE A 282 -20.37 -12.44 -8.02
N LYS A 283 -19.51 -12.95 -7.13
CA LYS A 283 -19.71 -12.87 -5.68
C LYS A 283 -18.54 -12.20 -4.98
N ILE A 284 -18.81 -11.67 -3.80
CA ILE A 284 -17.80 -11.19 -2.86
C ILE A 284 -18.04 -11.85 -1.51
N CYS A 285 -17.02 -12.49 -0.95
CA CYS A 285 -17.07 -13.08 0.40
C CYS A 285 -15.79 -12.74 1.18
N HIS A 286 -15.74 -13.16 2.44
CA HIS A 286 -14.52 -13.09 3.24
C HIS A 286 -13.76 -14.41 3.11
N ALA A 287 -12.46 -14.32 2.86
CA ALA A 287 -11.58 -15.48 2.88
C ALA A 287 -11.43 -16.00 4.31
N LYS A 288 -11.10 -17.28 4.46
CA LYS A 288 -10.76 -17.87 5.78
C LYS A 288 -9.30 -17.62 6.18
N ASP A 289 -8.54 -16.98 5.29
CA ASP A 289 -7.10 -16.73 5.42
C ASP A 289 -6.81 -15.23 5.31
N LEU A 290 -5.55 -14.87 5.57
CA LEU A 290 -5.10 -13.47 5.46
C LEU A 290 -5.23 -12.93 4.04
N ILE A 291 -4.95 -13.73 3.00
CA ILE A 291 -4.71 -13.24 1.62
C ILE A 291 -6.02 -13.12 0.83
N SER A 292 -6.22 -11.96 0.18
CA SER A 292 -7.31 -11.78 -0.79
C SER A 292 -6.99 -12.43 -2.13
N TYR A 293 -8.02 -12.91 -2.84
CA TYR A 293 -7.86 -13.48 -4.18
C TYR A 293 -9.17 -13.46 -4.98
N TYR A 294 -9.10 -13.82 -6.25
CA TYR A 294 -10.26 -14.11 -7.08
C TYR A 294 -10.25 -15.58 -7.51
N ASP A 295 -11.34 -16.30 -7.23
CA ASP A 295 -11.56 -17.65 -7.72
C ASP A 295 -12.30 -17.62 -9.06
N GLU A 296 -11.56 -17.87 -10.13
CA GLU A 296 -12.08 -17.94 -11.49
C GLU A 296 -13.13 -19.07 -11.67
N GLN A 297 -13.09 -20.14 -10.87
CA GLN A 297 -14.04 -21.26 -11.01
C GLN A 297 -15.42 -20.93 -10.47
N SER A 298 -15.49 -20.21 -9.34
CA SER A 298 -16.73 -19.81 -8.69
C SER A 298 -17.12 -18.35 -8.98
N ALA A 299 -16.32 -17.63 -9.77
CA ALA A 299 -16.45 -16.20 -10.02
C ALA A 299 -16.51 -15.34 -8.74
N THR A 300 -15.78 -15.75 -7.69
CA THR A 300 -15.87 -15.15 -6.36
C THR A 300 -14.61 -14.38 -5.98
N TYR A 301 -14.78 -13.12 -5.57
CA TYR A 301 -13.76 -12.31 -4.94
C TYR A 301 -13.75 -12.58 -3.44
N CYS A 302 -12.63 -13.08 -2.91
CA CYS A 302 -12.47 -13.40 -1.51
C CYS A 302 -11.61 -12.31 -0.84
N VAL A 303 -12.18 -11.58 0.11
CA VAL A 303 -11.51 -10.53 0.89
C VAL A 303 -10.79 -11.17 2.06
N GLY A 304 -9.46 -11.13 2.05
CA GLY A 304 -8.63 -11.64 3.12
C GLY A 304 -8.58 -10.73 4.34
N ASP A 305 -8.29 -11.30 5.51
CA ASP A 305 -8.22 -10.60 6.78
C ASP A 305 -7.11 -9.54 6.84
N ASN A 306 -6.13 -9.58 5.93
CA ASN A 306 -5.09 -8.55 5.81
C ASN A 306 -5.54 -7.34 4.97
N TRP A 307 -6.65 -7.41 4.23
CA TRP A 307 -7.00 -6.42 3.20
C TRP A 307 -7.64 -5.16 3.78
N ARG A 308 -7.21 -3.98 3.33
CA ARG A 308 -7.61 -2.70 3.89
C ARG A 308 -7.91 -1.65 2.83
N ILE A 309 -8.89 -0.80 3.16
CA ILE A 309 -9.05 0.54 2.59
C ILE A 309 -8.35 1.53 3.51
N LEU A 310 -7.54 2.41 2.93
CA LEU A 310 -6.86 3.52 3.59
C LEU A 310 -7.37 4.81 2.95
N GLY A 311 -8.28 5.53 3.63
CA GLY A 311 -8.80 6.80 3.14
C GLY A 311 -8.05 8.00 3.73
N THR A 312 -7.95 9.08 2.97
CA THR A 312 -7.54 10.40 3.50
C THR A 312 -8.71 11.38 3.39
N MET A 313 -8.77 12.33 4.32
CA MET A 313 -9.85 13.31 4.38
C MET A 313 -9.32 14.66 4.89
N ASN A 314 -9.60 15.73 4.15
CA ASN A 314 -9.40 17.09 4.63
C ASN A 314 -10.57 17.50 5.52
N THR A 315 -10.28 18.01 6.72
CA THR A 315 -11.31 18.41 7.69
C THR A 315 -11.77 19.86 7.55
N PHE A 316 -11.10 20.65 6.70
CA PHE A 316 -11.35 22.08 6.53
C PHE A 316 -12.33 22.40 5.39
N ASP A 317 -12.42 21.54 4.38
CA ASP A 317 -13.31 21.71 3.24
C ASP A 317 -14.75 21.32 3.61
N LYS A 318 -15.46 22.23 4.28
CA LYS A 318 -16.87 22.01 4.69
C LYS A 318 -17.89 22.33 3.60
N ASN A 319 -17.51 23.13 2.59
CA ASN A 319 -18.47 23.75 1.67
C ASN A 319 -18.71 22.96 0.37
N SER A 320 -18.01 21.84 0.13
CA SER A 320 -18.06 21.15 -1.18
C SER A 320 -17.97 19.63 -1.11
N LEU A 321 -18.04 19.05 0.08
CA LEU A 321 -17.75 17.63 0.30
C LEU A 321 -18.98 16.85 0.78
N PHE A 322 -19.11 15.62 0.29
CA PHE A 322 -20.15 14.70 0.74
C PHE A 322 -19.89 14.29 2.18
N SER A 323 -20.94 14.23 3.00
CA SER A 323 -20.84 13.71 4.36
C SER A 323 -20.68 12.19 4.31
N LEU A 324 -19.68 11.66 5.02
CA LEU A 324 -19.51 10.22 5.18
C LEU A 324 -20.64 9.68 6.07
N SER A 325 -21.32 8.64 5.62
CA SER A 325 -22.42 8.03 6.37
C SER A 325 -21.93 7.34 7.63
N TYR A 326 -22.77 7.31 8.66
CA TYR A 326 -22.45 6.61 9.91
C TYR A 326 -22.19 5.10 9.68
N ALA A 327 -22.91 4.49 8.74
CA ALA A 327 -22.76 3.09 8.39
C ALA A 327 -21.37 2.79 7.77
N PHE A 328 -20.84 3.72 6.99
CA PHE A 328 -19.48 3.67 6.46
C PHE A 328 -18.44 3.93 7.56
N MET A 329 -18.58 5.04 8.30
CA MET A 329 -17.60 5.48 9.30
C MET A 329 -17.30 4.41 10.36
N ARG A 330 -18.31 3.66 10.85
CA ARG A 330 -18.09 2.61 11.86
C ARG A 330 -17.20 1.44 11.40
N ARG A 331 -16.85 1.36 10.11
CA ARG A 331 -15.95 0.33 9.54
C ARG A 331 -14.48 0.79 9.50
N PHE A 332 -14.25 2.07 9.80
CA PHE A 332 -12.93 2.71 9.77
C PHE A 332 -12.50 3.11 11.19
N GLY A 333 -11.21 2.93 11.49
CA GLY A 333 -10.53 3.60 12.59
C GLY A 333 -10.02 4.96 12.11
N PHE A 334 -10.22 5.99 12.92
CA PHE A 334 -9.85 7.36 12.58
C PHE A 334 -8.54 7.72 13.26
N VAL A 335 -7.60 8.26 12.49
CA VAL A 335 -6.37 8.84 13.02
C VAL A 335 -6.28 10.27 12.54
N HIS A 336 -6.16 11.18 13.50
CA HIS A 336 -5.99 12.60 13.21
C HIS A 336 -4.49 12.92 13.09
N ILE A 337 -4.09 13.43 11.94
CA ILE A 337 -2.73 13.88 11.64
C ILE A 337 -2.67 15.38 11.87
N ASN A 338 -2.07 15.75 13.00
CA ASN A 338 -1.83 17.15 13.36
C ASN A 338 -0.76 17.79 12.45
N ASN A 339 -0.83 19.11 12.30
CA ASN A 339 0.35 19.86 11.87
C ASN A 339 1.46 19.71 12.93
N PRO A 340 2.74 19.77 12.52
CA PRO A 340 3.83 19.82 13.49
C PRO A 340 3.65 21.01 14.43
N SER A 341 4.16 20.88 15.65
CA SER A 341 4.15 21.99 16.60
C SER A 341 5.02 23.14 16.10
N ASP A 342 4.74 24.37 16.56
CA ASP A 342 5.55 25.55 16.24
C ASP A 342 7.02 25.32 16.60
N SER A 343 7.31 24.60 17.69
CA SER A 343 8.68 24.23 18.06
C SER A 343 9.34 23.29 17.04
N GLN A 344 8.61 22.31 16.51
CA GLN A 344 9.12 21.43 15.46
C GLN A 344 9.38 22.22 14.17
N LEU A 345 8.47 23.11 13.77
CA LEU A 345 8.65 23.96 12.60
C LEU A 345 9.86 24.90 12.77
N HIS A 346 10.00 25.51 13.96
CA HIS A 346 11.16 26.35 14.28
C HIS A 346 12.47 25.58 14.21
N ASN A 347 12.51 24.33 14.69
CA ASN A 347 13.72 23.50 14.59
C ASN A 347 14.15 23.23 13.13
N ILE A 348 13.20 23.12 12.18
CA ILE A 348 13.55 23.01 10.75
C ILE A 348 14.23 24.28 10.26
N ILE A 349 13.61 25.43 10.59
CA ILE A 349 14.11 26.75 10.19
C ILE A 349 15.52 26.96 10.78
N ASP A 350 15.68 26.67 12.06
CA ASP A 350 16.94 26.81 12.78
C ASP A 350 18.00 25.83 12.25
N GLY A 351 17.62 24.61 11.87
CA GLY A 351 18.51 23.67 11.19
C GLY A 351 19.03 24.21 9.86
N ARG A 352 18.17 24.81 9.02
CA ARG A 352 18.59 25.44 7.76
C ARG A 352 19.52 26.64 7.97
N VAL A 353 19.35 27.38 9.08
CA VAL A 353 20.29 28.44 9.47
C VAL A 353 21.64 27.86 9.86
N GLN A 354 21.65 26.79 10.66
CA GLN A 354 22.88 26.12 11.09
C GLN A 354 23.67 25.52 9.91
N ASP A 355 22.97 24.97 8.93
CA ASP A 355 23.57 24.39 7.72
C ASP A 355 24.02 25.47 6.69
N GLY A 356 23.75 26.75 6.96
CA GLY A 356 24.10 27.86 6.08
C GLY A 356 23.21 28.00 4.84
N HIS A 357 22.06 27.31 4.82
CA HIS A 357 21.09 27.34 3.72
C HIS A 357 20.01 28.41 3.89
N LEU A 358 19.97 29.10 5.04
CA LEU A 358 19.03 30.19 5.32
C LEU A 358 19.72 31.25 6.17
N ASN A 359 19.52 32.53 5.87
CA ASN A 359 20.02 33.60 6.71
C ASN A 359 19.06 33.87 7.89
N VAL A 360 19.58 34.49 8.97
CA VAL A 360 18.82 34.74 10.20
C VAL A 360 17.62 35.68 9.95
N VAL A 361 17.76 36.63 9.02
CA VAL A 361 16.71 37.61 8.70
C VAL A 361 15.49 36.93 8.10
N ASP A 362 15.68 36.07 7.11
CA ASP A 362 14.59 35.33 6.47
C ASP A 362 14.02 34.26 7.39
N ALA A 363 14.84 33.61 8.22
CA ALA A 363 14.37 32.73 9.28
C ALA A 363 13.36 33.43 10.21
N ASP A 364 13.68 34.65 10.64
CA ASP A 364 12.80 35.44 11.50
C ASP A 364 11.50 35.86 10.79
N LYS A 365 11.58 36.24 9.50
CA LYS A 365 10.38 36.52 8.68
C LYS A 365 9.46 35.29 8.58
N ILE A 366 10.03 34.11 8.29
CA ILE A 366 9.27 32.87 8.18
C ILE A 366 8.62 32.50 9.52
N LYS A 367 9.32 32.65 10.65
CA LYS A 367 8.75 32.40 11.99
C LYS A 367 7.58 33.36 12.30
N ARG A 368 7.69 34.64 11.94
CA ARG A 368 6.58 35.61 12.08
C ARG A 368 5.40 35.24 11.19
N LEU A 369 5.67 34.84 9.95
CA LEU A 369 4.66 34.37 9.01
C LEU A 369 3.87 33.18 9.58
N LEU A 370 4.56 32.13 10.04
CA LEU A 370 3.92 30.95 10.62
C LEU A 370 3.06 31.28 11.84
N LYS A 371 3.48 32.26 12.65
CA LYS A 371 2.77 32.69 13.86
C LYS A 371 1.53 33.54 13.57
N ASN A 372 1.64 34.46 12.60
CA ASN A 372 0.65 35.50 12.37
C ASN A 372 -0.30 35.22 11.21
N ALA A 373 -0.02 34.21 10.37
CA ALA A 373 -0.87 33.89 9.22
C ALA A 373 -2.32 33.62 9.67
N PRO A 374 -3.32 34.17 8.96
CA PRO A 374 -4.74 34.02 9.32
C PRO A 374 -5.21 32.57 9.26
N ARG A 375 -4.52 31.74 8.47
CA ARG A 375 -4.69 30.29 8.41
C ARG A 375 -3.38 29.62 8.78
N LYS A 376 -3.45 28.57 9.61
CA LYS A 376 -2.28 27.74 9.94
C LYS A 376 -1.69 27.16 8.66
N LEU A 377 -0.42 27.43 8.43
CA LEU A 377 0.33 26.89 7.30
C LEU A 377 0.89 25.51 7.66
N GLY A 378 0.73 24.55 6.76
CA GLY A 378 1.27 23.19 6.92
C GLY A 378 2.78 23.14 6.68
N ALA A 379 3.41 22.05 7.11
CA ALA A 379 4.85 21.83 6.95
C ALA A 379 5.31 21.80 5.49
N ALA A 380 4.44 21.36 4.57
CA ALA A 380 4.72 21.34 3.13
C ALA A 380 5.02 22.75 2.60
N ILE A 381 4.15 23.73 2.92
CA ILE A 381 4.33 25.13 2.51
C ILE A 381 5.64 25.71 3.09
N LEU A 382 5.97 25.38 4.34
CA LEU A 382 7.25 25.78 4.93
C LEU A 382 8.44 25.20 4.14
N ILE A 383 8.40 23.92 3.80
CA ILE A 383 9.47 23.27 3.03
C ILE A 383 9.60 23.92 1.64
N ASP A 384 8.48 24.23 0.98
CA ASP A 384 8.49 24.90 -0.33
C ASP A 384 9.13 26.30 -0.25
N ILE A 385 8.78 27.10 0.77
CA ILE A 385 9.41 28.41 1.03
C ILE A 385 10.92 28.26 1.23
N LEU A 386 11.35 27.33 2.09
CA LEU A 386 12.76 27.11 2.39
C LEU A 386 13.56 26.69 1.17
N ASN A 387 13.01 25.77 0.36
CA ASN A 387 13.65 25.32 -0.86
C ASN A 387 13.70 26.42 -1.92
N TYR A 388 12.65 27.23 -2.04
CA TYR A 388 12.62 28.37 -2.96
C TYR A 388 13.69 29.41 -2.61
N ILE A 389 13.78 29.80 -1.33
CA ILE A 389 14.78 30.78 -0.87
C ILE A 389 16.20 30.29 -1.15
N GLN A 390 16.46 29.01 -0.87
CA GLN A 390 17.75 28.39 -1.11
C GLN A 390 18.13 28.37 -2.60
N GLU A 391 17.20 28.01 -3.48
CA GLU A 391 17.47 27.90 -4.93
C GLU A 391 17.58 29.28 -5.59
N ARG A 392 16.73 30.22 -5.18
CA ARG A 392 16.64 31.56 -5.79
C ARG A 392 17.81 32.47 -5.40
N ALA A 393 18.32 32.34 -4.17
CA ALA A 393 19.45 33.09 -3.61
C ALA A 393 19.39 34.62 -3.87
N SER A 394 18.21 35.22 -3.66
CA SER A 394 17.93 36.66 -3.86
C SER A 394 17.34 37.29 -2.60
N GLU A 395 17.50 38.60 -2.41
CA GLU A 395 16.86 39.34 -1.31
C GLU A 395 15.32 39.30 -1.40
N ASP A 396 14.79 39.17 -2.62
CA ASP A 396 13.36 39.07 -2.89
C ASP A 396 12.81 37.64 -2.75
N ALA A 397 13.65 36.64 -2.48
CA ALA A 397 13.24 35.24 -2.56
C ALA A 397 12.16 34.86 -1.54
N PHE A 398 12.21 35.43 -0.33
CA PHE A 398 11.14 35.25 0.67
C PHE A 398 9.80 35.78 0.13
N PHE A 399 9.82 36.97 -0.48
CA PHE A 399 8.66 37.60 -1.05
C PHE A 399 8.07 36.81 -2.22
N GLU A 400 8.90 36.44 -3.19
CA GLU A 400 8.49 35.62 -4.35
C GLU A 400 7.87 34.30 -3.86
N SER A 401 8.47 33.65 -2.85
CA SER A 401 7.95 32.42 -2.25
C SER A 401 6.62 32.60 -1.51
N PHE A 402 6.41 33.76 -0.85
CA PHE A 402 5.16 34.08 -0.19
C PHE A 402 4.01 34.19 -1.21
N ILE A 403 4.24 34.92 -2.30
CA ILE A 403 3.24 35.04 -3.38
C ILE A 403 2.97 33.67 -4.01
N ALA A 404 4.02 32.89 -4.27
CA ALA A 404 3.90 31.60 -4.95
C ALA A 404 3.16 30.53 -4.12
N TYR A 405 3.44 30.44 -2.81
CA TYR A 405 3.01 29.29 -2.00
C TYR A 405 2.03 29.62 -0.89
N VAL A 406 2.09 30.83 -0.33
CA VAL A 406 1.30 31.19 0.86
C VAL A 406 0.02 31.90 0.46
N LEU A 407 0.12 32.86 -0.46
CA LEU A 407 -1.01 33.67 -0.87
C LEU A 407 -2.19 32.86 -1.42
N PRO A 408 -1.99 31.81 -2.24
CA PRO A 408 -3.08 30.94 -2.68
C PRO A 408 -3.80 30.23 -1.51
N GLN A 409 -3.13 30.02 -0.38
CA GLN A 409 -3.75 29.39 0.79
C GLN A 409 -4.74 30.30 1.52
N PHE A 410 -4.76 31.59 1.20
CA PHE A 410 -5.69 32.57 1.75
C PHE A 410 -7.02 32.62 0.98
N GLU A 411 -7.16 31.84 -0.10
CA GLU A 411 -8.43 31.68 -0.81
C GLU A 411 -9.58 31.32 0.16
N GLY A 412 -10.69 32.04 0.01
CA GLY A 412 -11.89 31.90 0.84
C GLY A 412 -11.84 32.57 2.22
N LEU A 413 -10.76 33.26 2.57
CA LEU A 413 -10.73 34.15 3.74
C LEU A 413 -11.43 35.48 3.46
N SER A 414 -11.86 36.18 4.51
CA SER A 414 -12.45 37.50 4.36
C SER A 414 -11.38 38.53 3.97
N VAL A 415 -11.78 39.56 3.21
CA VAL A 415 -10.90 40.66 2.81
C VAL A 415 -10.26 41.34 4.03
N GLU A 416 -11.02 41.51 5.11
CA GLU A 416 -10.54 42.11 6.36
C GLU A 416 -9.40 41.31 7.01
N GLU A 417 -9.50 39.98 7.03
CA GLU A 417 -8.44 39.10 7.55
C GLU A 417 -7.17 39.17 6.72
N VAL A 418 -7.30 39.15 5.38
CA VAL A 418 -6.17 39.20 4.47
C VAL A 418 -5.47 40.56 4.56
N VAL A 419 -6.22 41.67 4.48
CA VAL A 419 -5.67 43.03 4.58
C VAL A 419 -5.02 43.25 5.94
N GLY A 420 -5.68 42.86 7.03
CA GLY A 420 -5.15 43.01 8.38
C GLY A 420 -3.81 42.31 8.56
N PHE A 421 -3.69 41.09 8.04
CA PHE A 421 -2.44 40.33 8.07
C PHE A 421 -1.31 41.00 7.25
N ILE A 422 -1.62 41.47 6.04
CA ILE A 422 -0.63 42.11 5.16
C ILE A 422 -0.12 43.42 5.75
N ASN A 423 -1.02 44.26 6.27
CA ASN A 423 -0.65 45.52 6.92
C ASN A 423 0.19 45.28 8.19
N GLN A 424 -0.12 44.25 8.98
CA GLN A 424 0.70 43.88 10.13
C GLN A 424 2.10 43.37 9.74
N SER A 425 2.21 42.72 8.58
CA SER A 425 3.45 42.07 8.11
C SER A 425 4.21 42.89 7.07
N ALA A 426 3.80 44.13 6.80
CA ALA A 426 4.35 44.97 5.74
C ALA A 426 5.88 45.13 5.83
N SER A 427 6.43 45.28 7.04
CA SER A 427 7.87 45.39 7.27
C SER A 427 8.67 44.14 6.87
N ASP A 428 8.02 42.98 6.77
CA ASP A 428 8.66 41.73 6.36
C ASP A 428 8.73 41.56 4.84
N PHE A 429 7.95 42.35 4.09
CA PHE A 429 7.83 42.28 2.62
C PHE A 429 8.74 43.25 1.87
N GLY A 430 9.89 43.62 2.44
CA GLY A 430 10.87 44.46 1.75
C GLY A 430 10.45 45.94 1.66
N ASN A 431 10.81 46.58 0.55
CA ASN A 431 10.61 48.02 0.34
C ASN A 431 9.17 48.40 -0.05
N GLU A 432 8.85 49.69 -0.05
CA GLU A 432 7.49 50.19 -0.37
C GLU A 432 6.99 49.74 -1.75
N LEU A 433 7.87 49.65 -2.75
CA LEU A 433 7.52 49.19 -4.10
C LEU A 433 6.99 47.74 -4.08
N ILE A 434 7.67 46.86 -3.34
CA ILE A 434 7.29 45.46 -3.19
C ILE A 434 5.97 45.34 -2.42
N GLN A 435 5.77 46.17 -1.39
CA GLN A 435 4.50 46.22 -0.65
C GLN A 435 3.33 46.67 -1.55
N GLU A 436 3.52 47.67 -2.42
CA GLU A 436 2.52 48.09 -3.41
C GLU A 436 2.19 46.96 -4.41
N GLN A 437 3.20 46.21 -4.85
CA GLN A 437 2.99 45.05 -5.73
C GLN A 437 2.12 43.96 -5.08
N ILE A 438 2.28 43.69 -3.77
CA ILE A 438 1.40 42.77 -3.03
C ILE A 438 -0.02 43.29 -3.05
N LYS A 439 -0.22 44.56 -2.71
CA LYS A 439 -1.54 45.17 -2.66
C LYS A 439 -2.22 45.09 -4.01
N GLN A 440 -1.48 45.36 -5.10
CA GLN A 440 -1.99 45.24 -6.45
C GLN A 440 -2.36 43.79 -6.80
N TYR A 441 -1.47 42.84 -6.53
CA TYR A 441 -1.72 41.43 -6.82
C TYR A 441 -2.92 40.88 -6.01
N LEU A 442 -3.04 41.27 -4.74
CA LEU A 442 -4.17 40.91 -3.89
C LEU A 442 -5.48 41.57 -4.34
N THR A 443 -5.42 42.82 -4.79
CA THR A 443 -6.56 43.52 -5.41
C THR A 443 -7.05 42.77 -6.65
N GLU A 444 -6.14 42.29 -7.49
CA GLU A 444 -6.48 41.52 -8.69
C GLU A 444 -6.98 40.10 -8.37
N LEU A 445 -6.35 39.38 -7.44
CA LEU A 445 -6.65 37.97 -7.16
C LEU A 445 -7.90 37.80 -6.28
N PHE A 446 -8.11 38.68 -5.31
CA PHE A 446 -9.19 38.60 -4.31
C PHE A 446 -10.31 39.63 -4.55
N GLU A 447 -10.26 40.36 -5.67
CA GLU A 447 -11.23 41.42 -6.01
C GLU A 447 -11.38 42.47 -4.89
N ILE A 448 -10.29 42.78 -4.19
CA ILE A 448 -10.29 43.73 -3.06
C ILE A 448 -10.46 45.15 -3.60
N GLU A 449 -11.42 45.91 -3.10
CA GLU A 449 -11.53 47.32 -3.49
C GLU A 449 -10.26 48.11 -3.09
N PRO A 450 -9.73 49.00 -3.94
CA PRO A 450 -8.54 49.79 -3.62
C PRO A 450 -8.61 50.58 -2.30
N ASN A 451 -9.83 50.87 -1.84
CA ASN A 451 -10.13 51.63 -0.62
C ASN A 451 -9.98 50.80 0.66
N ALA A 452 -9.79 49.49 0.55
CA ALA A 452 -9.73 48.57 1.68
C ALA A 452 -8.36 48.52 2.38
N TRP A 453 -7.31 49.12 1.78
CA TRP A 453 -5.90 48.98 2.18
C TRP A 453 -5.41 49.92 3.28
#